data_AF-A0A6G0W318-F1
#
_entry.id   AF-A0A6G0W318-F1
#
_cell.length_a   1.000
_cell.length_b   1.000
_cell.length_c   1.000
_cell.angle_alpha   90.00
_cell.angle_beta   90.00
_cell.angle_gamma   90.00
#
_symmetry.space_group_name_H-M   'P 1'
#
loop_
_entity.id
_entity.type
_entity.pdbx_description
1 polymer ?
#
loop_
_entity_poly.entity_id
_entity_poly.type
_entity_poly.pdbx_seq_one_letter_code
_entity_poly.pdbx_strand_id
1 'polypeptide(L)'
;MSVSKILQGENVDLDQTVNLYEMLESCLMSLRNEEKFSTFKSKAKSMCGSQHYKKDTQRKRKLKLTYGESEKEHTEFNGRKSFITDSYYSAIDTLKSHLARRKDVYLQLRNSFGFLWNMNEVEKFDLKEKANNLFIS
;
A
#
# COMPACT_ATOMS: atom_id res chain seq x y z
N MET A 1 1.27 14.09 -13.31
CA MET A 1 0.72 13.11 -12.33
C MET A 1 -0.77 13.01 -12.58
N SER A 2 -1.27 11.88 -13.09
CA SER A 2 -2.73 11.69 -13.24
C SER A 2 -3.32 11.41 -11.87
N VAL A 3 -4.13 12.35 -11.37
CA VAL A 3 -4.90 12.16 -10.15
C VAL A 3 -6.28 11.63 -10.52
N SER A 4 -6.86 10.78 -9.67
CA SER A 4 -8.20 10.24 -9.91
C SER A 4 -9.22 11.38 -9.85
N LYS A 5 -9.82 11.72 -11.00
CA LYS A 5 -10.89 12.72 -11.09
C LYS A 5 -12.12 12.35 -10.25
N ILE A 6 -12.31 11.06 -9.98
CA ILE A 6 -13.37 10.56 -9.11
C ILE A 6 -13.08 10.96 -7.66
N LEU A 7 -11.88 10.66 -7.14
CA LEU A 7 -11.51 11.02 -5.76
C LEU A 7 -11.38 12.53 -5.51
N GLN A 8 -11.33 13.34 -6.57
CA GLN A 8 -11.26 14.80 -6.52
C GLN A 8 -12.57 15.48 -6.91
N GLY A 9 -13.64 14.71 -7.12
CA GLY A 9 -14.94 15.27 -7.46
C GLY A 9 -15.55 16.00 -6.27
N GLU A 10 -16.12 17.18 -6.51
CA GLU A 10 -16.79 18.01 -5.47
C GLU A 10 -18.00 17.31 -4.81
N ASN A 11 -18.53 16.26 -5.43
CA ASN A 11 -19.70 15.51 -4.96
C ASN A 11 -19.37 14.14 -4.33
N VAL A 12 -18.10 13.81 -4.09
CA VAL A 12 -17.78 12.53 -3.43
C VAL A 12 -17.95 12.67 -1.93
N ASP A 13 -18.92 11.94 -1.41
CA ASP A 13 -19.17 11.82 0.03
C ASP A 13 -17.99 11.13 0.74
N LEU A 14 -17.81 11.43 2.03
CA LEU A 14 -16.74 10.87 2.86
C LEU A 14 -16.83 9.34 2.93
N ASP A 15 -18.04 8.78 3.01
CA ASP A 15 -18.25 7.33 3.03
C ASP A 15 -17.84 6.70 1.70
N GLN A 16 -18.22 7.33 0.58
CA GLN A 16 -17.80 6.90 -0.74
C GLN A 16 -16.28 6.98 -0.90
N THR A 17 -15.65 8.03 -0.39
CA THR A 17 -14.20 8.20 -0.43
C THR A 17 -13.48 7.07 0.32
N VAL A 18 -13.91 6.77 1.56
CA VAL A 18 -13.34 5.68 2.36
C VAL A 18 -13.49 4.35 1.62
N ASN A 19 -14.69 4.05 1.11
CA ASN A 19 -14.96 2.82 0.34
C ASN A 19 -14.05 2.70 -0.90
N LEU A 20 -13.83 3.80 -1.63
CA LEU A 20 -12.94 3.81 -2.80
C LEU A 20 -11.48 3.48 -2.40
N TYR A 21 -11.00 4.02 -1.28
CA TYR A 21 -9.67 3.67 -0.77
C TYR A 21 -9.58 2.19 -0.38
N GLU A 22 -10.60 1.63 0.26
CA GLU A 22 -10.64 0.20 0.61
C GLU A 22 -10.62 -0.71 -0.63
N MET A 23 -11.37 -0.35 -1.67
CA MET A 23 -11.36 -1.06 -2.93
C MET A 23 -9.98 -1.00 -3.61
N LEU A 24 -9.33 0.17 -3.60
CA LEU A 24 -7.99 0.35 -4.16
C LEU A 24 -6.93 -0.44 -3.38
N GLU A 25 -6.99 -0.43 -2.05
CA GLU A 25 -6.11 -1.25 -1.20
C GLU A 25 -6.29 -2.74 -1.50
N SER A 26 -7.55 -3.20 -1.61
CA SER A 26 -7.89 -4.58 -1.94
C SER A 26 -7.39 -4.97 -3.32
N CYS A 27 -7.54 -4.08 -4.31
CA CYS A 27 -7.00 -4.26 -5.64
C CYS A 27 -5.48 -4.41 -5.61
N LEU A 28 -4.76 -3.52 -4.92
CA LEU A 28 -3.30 -3.63 -4.77
C LEU A 28 -2.87 -4.94 -4.11
N MET A 29 -3.57 -5.36 -3.06
CA MET A 29 -3.31 -6.64 -2.42
C MET A 29 -3.56 -7.83 -3.34
N SER A 30 -4.57 -7.76 -4.20
CA SER A 30 -4.81 -8.78 -5.23
C SER A 30 -3.67 -8.90 -6.26
N LEU A 31 -2.86 -7.86 -6.40
CA LEU A 31 -1.66 -7.89 -7.26
C LEU A 31 -0.45 -8.50 -6.54
N ARG A 32 -0.46 -8.58 -5.21
CA ARG A 32 0.67 -9.02 -4.38
C ARG A 32 0.83 -10.55 -4.34
N ASN A 33 1.01 -11.17 -5.50
CA ASN A 33 1.27 -12.61 -5.62
C ASN A 33 2.23 -12.91 -6.78
N GLU A 34 2.74 -14.14 -6.81
CA GLU A 34 3.73 -14.58 -7.81
C GLU A 34 3.16 -14.69 -9.24
N GLU A 35 1.86 -14.94 -9.38
CA GLU A 35 1.20 -15.05 -10.68
C GLU A 35 1.19 -13.69 -11.39
N LYS A 36 0.69 -12.65 -10.71
CA LYS A 36 0.67 -11.27 -11.22
C LYS A 36 2.08 -10.75 -11.44
N PHE A 37 3.02 -11.06 -10.53
CA PHE A 37 4.43 -10.77 -10.75
C PHE A 37 4.94 -11.35 -12.08
N SER A 38 4.62 -12.62 -12.37
CA SER A 38 5.10 -13.30 -13.58
C SER A 38 4.55 -12.64 -14.85
N THR A 39 3.28 -12.22 -14.83
CA THR A 39 2.65 -11.45 -15.90
C THR A 39 3.35 -10.11 -16.12
N PHE A 40 3.58 -9.34 -15.06
CA PHE A 40 4.28 -8.05 -15.17
C PHE A 40 5.73 -8.21 -15.62
N LYS A 41 6.44 -9.23 -15.10
CA LYS A 41 7.81 -9.55 -15.50
C LYS A 41 7.89 -9.86 -16.99
N SER A 42 6.98 -10.68 -17.52
CA SER A 42 6.95 -11.01 -18.95
C SER A 42 6.82 -9.76 -19.82
N LYS A 43 5.89 -8.87 -19.46
CA LYS A 43 5.69 -7.58 -20.15
C LYS A 43 6.90 -6.65 -19.99
N ALA A 44 7.50 -6.58 -18.81
CA ALA A 44 8.69 -5.76 -18.58
C ALA A 44 9.89 -6.27 -19.40
N LYS A 45 10.04 -7.59 -19.54
CA LYS A 45 11.10 -8.20 -20.36
C LYS A 45 10.98 -7.83 -21.84
N SER A 46 9.77 -7.81 -22.39
CA SER A 46 9.58 -7.40 -23.79
C SER A 46 9.89 -5.92 -24.03
N MET A 47 9.78 -5.08 -23.00
CA MET A 47 10.08 -3.65 -23.08
C MET A 47 11.54 -3.32 -22.80
N CYS A 48 12.18 -3.99 -21.84
CA CYS A 48 13.51 -3.65 -21.35
C CYS A 48 14.65 -4.37 -22.10
N GLY A 49 14.36 -5.46 -22.81
CA GLY A 49 15.37 -6.24 -23.55
C GLY A 49 16.33 -7.05 -22.66
N SER A 50 16.31 -6.86 -21.33
CA SER A 50 17.13 -7.61 -20.38
C SER A 50 16.45 -8.91 -19.95
N GLN A 51 17.19 -10.02 -20.02
CA GLN A 51 16.71 -11.35 -19.64
C GLN A 51 17.14 -11.80 -18.24
N HIS A 52 18.18 -11.16 -17.68
CA HIS A 52 18.84 -11.58 -16.45
C HIS A 52 18.60 -10.61 -15.30
N TYR A 53 18.54 -11.15 -14.09
CA TYR A 53 18.51 -10.32 -12.88
C TYR A 53 19.91 -9.82 -12.56
N LYS A 54 20.02 -8.55 -12.18
CA LYS A 54 21.30 -7.92 -11.77
C LYS A 54 22.00 -8.70 -10.65
N LYS A 55 21.23 -9.26 -9.70
CA LYS A 55 21.77 -10.06 -8.60
C LYS A 55 22.43 -11.36 -9.09
N ASP A 56 21.93 -11.95 -10.16
CA ASP A 56 22.47 -13.19 -10.72
C ASP A 56 23.74 -12.93 -11.55
N THR A 57 23.94 -11.70 -12.05
CA THR A 57 25.12 -11.31 -12.84
C THR A 57 26.22 -10.65 -12.01
N GLN A 58 25.96 -10.32 -10.74
CA GLN A 58 26.93 -9.70 -9.85
C GLN A 58 27.84 -10.74 -9.18
N ARG A 59 29.12 -10.38 -9.02
CA ARG A 59 30.10 -11.20 -8.30
C ARG A 59 29.65 -11.40 -6.85
N LYS A 60 29.48 -12.66 -6.43
CA LYS A 60 29.25 -13.00 -5.03
C LYS A 60 30.46 -12.56 -4.19
N ARG A 61 30.20 -11.74 -3.16
CA ARG A 61 31.23 -11.27 -2.24
C ARG A 61 31.49 -12.41 -1.25
N LYS A 62 32.70 -12.98 -1.23
CA LYS A 62 33.09 -13.92 -0.16
C LYS A 62 33.10 -13.15 1.16
N LEU A 63 32.29 -13.61 2.13
CA LEU A 63 32.37 -13.14 3.49
C LEU A 63 33.76 -13.49 4.04
N LYS A 64 34.43 -12.50 4.65
CA LYS A 64 35.62 -12.78 5.45
C LYS A 64 35.12 -13.31 6.80
N LEU A 65 35.19 -14.62 6.98
CA LEU A 65 34.96 -15.24 8.29
C LEU A 65 36.13 -14.90 9.21
N THR A 66 35.83 -14.43 10.42
CA THR A 66 36.81 -14.32 11.49
C THR A 66 37.17 -15.71 12.01
N TYR A 67 38.43 -15.89 12.44
CA TYR A 67 38.92 -17.19 12.92
C TYR A 67 38.05 -17.72 14.06
N GLY A 68 37.49 -18.92 13.88
CA GLY A 68 36.61 -19.58 14.85
C GLY A 68 35.10 -19.45 14.58
N GLU A 69 34.68 -18.61 13.62
CA GLU A 69 33.29 -18.58 13.17
C GLU A 69 33.06 -19.60 12.05
N SER A 70 31.96 -20.35 12.13
CA SER A 70 31.43 -21.12 11.01
C SER A 70 30.50 -20.24 10.18
N GLU A 71 30.45 -20.52 8.88
CA GLU A 71 29.54 -19.85 7.96
C GLU A 71 28.09 -20.13 8.43
N LYS A 72 27.46 -19.16 9.09
CA LYS A 72 26.02 -19.24 9.39
C LYS A 72 25.31 -19.43 8.06
N GLU A 73 24.35 -20.38 7.99
CA GLU A 73 23.53 -20.59 6.80
C GLU A 73 22.81 -19.28 6.44
N HIS A 74 23.43 -18.51 5.54
CA HIS A 74 22.80 -17.37 4.93
C HIS A 74 21.90 -17.91 3.82
N THR A 75 20.58 -17.79 4.02
CA THR A 75 19.61 -18.07 2.96
C THR A 75 19.80 -17.10 1.80
N GLU A 76 20.64 -17.46 0.84
CA GLU A 76 20.84 -16.68 -0.38
C GLU A 76 19.61 -16.84 -1.29
N PHE A 77 18.79 -15.79 -1.37
CA PHE A 77 17.74 -15.72 -2.38
C PHE A 77 18.34 -15.56 -3.78
N ASN A 78 17.89 -16.37 -4.74
CA ASN A 78 18.16 -16.17 -6.16
C ASN A 78 17.61 -14.80 -6.64
N GLY A 79 18.10 -14.31 -7.78
CA GLY A 79 17.73 -12.99 -8.30
C GLY A 79 16.23 -12.80 -8.48
N ARG A 80 15.48 -13.86 -8.86
CA ARG A 80 14.01 -13.83 -8.92
C ARG A 80 13.39 -13.54 -7.55
N LYS A 81 13.70 -14.34 -6.53
CA LYS A 81 13.10 -14.19 -5.20
C LYS A 81 13.48 -12.85 -4.58
N SER A 82 14.74 -12.41 -4.73
CA SER A 82 15.17 -11.08 -4.28
C SER A 82 14.36 -9.98 -4.97
N PHE A 83 14.21 -10.03 -6.29
CA PHE A 83 13.45 -9.02 -7.02
C PHE A 83 11.96 -8.99 -6.63
N ILE A 84 11.35 -10.16 -6.41
CA ILE A 84 9.97 -10.25 -5.94
C ILE A 84 9.82 -9.58 -4.58
N THR A 85 10.65 -9.94 -3.60
CA THR A 85 10.54 -9.42 -2.24
C THR A 85 10.95 -7.96 -2.16
N ASP A 86 12.15 -7.65 -2.64
CA ASP A 86 12.82 -6.36 -2.40
C ASP A 86 12.29 -5.24 -3.30
N SER A 87 11.69 -5.59 -4.44
CA SER A 87 11.19 -4.60 -5.40
C SER A 87 9.68 -4.71 -5.63
N TYR A 88 9.19 -5.87 -6.04
CA TYR A 88 7.77 -6.01 -6.41
C TYR A 88 6.82 -5.88 -5.22
N TYR A 89 7.00 -6.70 -4.18
CA TYR A 89 6.20 -6.62 -2.96
C TYR A 89 6.44 -5.32 -2.21
N SER A 90 7.70 -4.87 -2.08
CA SER A 90 8.01 -3.58 -1.47
C SER A 90 7.27 -2.41 -2.13
N ALA A 91 7.20 -2.36 -3.46
CA ALA A 91 6.45 -1.31 -4.17
C ALA A 91 4.94 -1.35 -3.87
N ILE A 92 4.33 -2.54 -3.90
CA ILE A 92 2.90 -2.71 -3.60
C ILE A 92 2.60 -2.33 -2.14
N ASP A 93 3.42 -2.80 -1.20
CA ASP A 93 3.27 -2.54 0.24
C ASP A 93 3.41 -1.04 0.54
N THR A 94 4.35 -0.37 -0.14
CA THR A 94 4.53 1.09 -0.04
C THR A 94 3.29 1.82 -0.56
N LEU A 95 2.77 1.45 -1.74
CA LEU A 95 1.56 2.07 -2.29
C LEU A 95 0.36 1.86 -1.37
N LYS A 96 0.17 0.65 -0.85
CA LYS A 96 -0.89 0.35 0.12
C LYS A 96 -0.76 1.21 1.37
N SER A 97 0.45 1.35 1.92
CA SER A 97 0.66 2.16 3.14
C SER A 97 0.26 3.63 2.92
N HIS A 98 0.54 4.19 1.75
CA HIS A 98 0.13 5.54 1.40
C HIS A 98 -1.39 5.67 1.25
N LEU A 99 -2.06 4.68 0.65
CA LEU A 99 -3.52 4.66 0.56
C LEU A 99 -4.17 4.54 1.94
N ALA A 100 -3.67 3.64 2.78
CA ALA A 100 -4.16 3.44 4.14
C ALA A 100 -4.04 4.71 4.98
N ARG A 101 -2.90 5.41 4.89
CA ARG A 101 -2.71 6.70 5.57
C ARG A 101 -3.73 7.75 5.12
N ARG A 102 -4.04 7.81 3.83
CA ARG A 102 -5.05 8.75 3.31
C ARG A 102 -6.44 8.35 3.75
N LYS A 103 -6.79 7.07 3.67
CA LYS A 103 -8.06 6.53 4.14
C LYS A 103 -8.29 6.88 5.62
N ASP A 104 -7.28 6.72 6.47
CA ASP A 104 -7.37 7.04 7.90
C ASP A 104 -7.73 8.51 8.14
N VAL A 105 -7.15 9.44 7.38
CA VAL A 105 -7.53 10.87 7.44
C VAL A 105 -9.00 11.08 7.09
N TYR A 106 -9.48 10.43 6.03
CA TYR A 106 -10.90 10.52 5.66
C TYR A 106 -11.82 9.85 6.67
N LEU A 107 -11.37 8.76 7.30
CA LEU A 107 -12.11 8.07 8.35
C LEU A 107 -12.20 8.92 9.62
N GLN A 108 -11.12 9.59 10.01
CA GLN A 108 -11.14 10.57 11.11
C GLN A 108 -12.09 11.72 10.79
N LEU A 109 -12.01 12.29 9.58
CA LEU A 109 -12.90 13.37 9.15
C LEU A 109 -14.37 12.92 9.15
N ARG A 110 -14.65 11.71 8.66
CA ARG A 110 -15.98 11.09 8.71
C ARG A 110 -16.46 10.90 10.16
N ASN A 111 -15.61 10.43 11.06
CA ASN A 111 -15.98 10.20 12.45
C ASN A 111 -16.27 11.51 13.19
N SER A 112 -15.48 12.56 12.91
CA SER A 112 -15.66 13.88 13.51
C SER A 112 -16.85 14.63 12.93
N PHE A 113 -17.00 14.66 11.59
CA PHE A 113 -17.94 15.57 10.91
C PHE A 113 -19.06 14.85 10.15
N GLY A 114 -19.01 13.53 9.98
CA GLY A 114 -20.00 12.78 9.20
C GLY A 114 -21.43 12.87 9.76
N PHE A 115 -21.58 13.15 11.05
CA PHE A 115 -22.90 13.41 11.65
C PHE A 115 -23.59 14.64 11.06
N LEU A 116 -22.84 15.60 10.50
CA LEU A 116 -23.41 16.78 9.85
C LEU A 116 -24.23 16.40 8.61
N TRP A 117 -23.91 15.28 7.96
CA TRP A 117 -24.63 14.81 6.78
C TRP A 117 -25.94 14.08 7.12
N ASN A 118 -26.04 13.52 8.33
CA ASN A 118 -27.20 12.75 8.79
C ASN A 118 -27.87 13.39 10.02
N MET A 119 -27.81 14.71 10.18
CA MET A 119 -28.33 15.42 11.37
C MET A 119 -29.82 15.12 11.66
N ASN A 120 -30.60 14.79 10.64
CA ASN A 120 -32.02 14.47 10.80
C ASN A 120 -32.27 13.03 11.29
N GLU A 121 -31.27 12.16 11.21
CA GLU A 121 -31.35 10.74 11.56
C GLU A 121 -30.68 10.43 12.91
N VAL A 122 -29.86 11.36 13.43
CA VAL A 122 -29.20 11.22 14.73
C VAL A 122 -30.10 11.77 15.84
N GLU A 123 -30.22 11.06 16.96
CA GLU A 123 -30.97 11.53 18.11
C GLU A 123 -30.38 12.84 18.67
N LYS A 124 -31.23 13.74 19.18
CA LYS A 124 -30.80 15.07 19.68
C LYS A 124 -29.75 15.00 20.79
N PHE A 125 -29.79 13.95 21.61
CA PHE A 125 -28.80 13.73 22.67
C PHE A 125 -27.41 13.42 22.06
N ASP A 126 -27.36 12.47 21.13
CA ASP A 126 -26.15 12.08 20.40
C ASP A 126 -25.57 13.23 19.56
N LEU A 127 -26.41 14.09 19.00
CA LEU A 127 -25.99 15.31 18.29
C LEU A 127 -25.21 16.26 19.19
N LYS A 128 -25.68 16.47 20.42
CA LYS A 128 -25.02 17.36 21.38
C LYS A 128 -23.67 16.79 21.82
N GLU A 129 -23.60 15.48 22.04
CA GLU A 129 -22.34 14.80 22.37
C GLU A 129 -21.33 14.90 21.23
N LYS A 130 -21.73 14.56 20.00
CA LYS A 130 -20.87 14.64 18.81
C LYS A 130 -20.41 16.07 18.54
N ALA A 131 -21.27 17.07 18.73
CA ALA A 131 -20.90 18.48 18.61
C ALA A 131 -19.88 18.91 19.68
N ASN A 132 -20.04 18.47 20.93
CA ASN A 132 -19.08 18.77 22.00
C ASN A 132 -17.69 18.17 21.73
N ASN A 133 -17.65 16.97 21.13
CA ASN A 133 -16.40 16.31 20.76
C ASN A 133 -15.59 17.06 19.67
N LEU A 134 -16.22 18.00 18.92
CA LEU A 134 -15.52 18.89 17.99
C LEU A 134 -14.78 20.05 18.67
N PHE A 135 -15.18 20.45 19.88
CA PHE A 135 -14.56 21.57 20.61
C PHE A 135 -13.40 21.13 21.51
N ILE A 136 -13.20 19.82 21.70
CA ILE A 136 -12.24 19.24 22.65
C ILE A 136 -11.04 18.58 21.92
N SER A 137 -11.05 18.49 20.58
CA SER A 137 -9.91 17.97 19.78
C SER A 137 -8.89 19.05 19.42
#